data_AF-A0A1Y3BD61-F1
#
_entry.id   AF-A0A1Y3BD61-F1
#
_cell.length_a   1.000
_cell.length_b   1.000
_cell.length_c   1.000
_cell.angle_alpha   90.00
_cell.angle_beta   90.00
_cell.angle_gamma   90.00
#
_symmetry.space_group_name_H-M   'P 1'
#
loop_
_entity.id
_entity.type
_entity.pdbx_description
1 polymer ?
#
loop_
_entity_poly.entity_id
_entity_poly.type
_entity_poly.pdbx_seq_one_letter_code
_entity_poly.pdbx_strand_id
1 'polypeptide(L)'
;VSACYFPIEYQGTFLIQTQGLVAPQIDHSQSAINTNANQSSVTYSEVMVEADAIQPWGRCHKRRGNNVILKDSTGAGQDCLRCFHLSMKTSNVISLHTDGLERCYTNEEAARATCPLDKDIGQQKRKFKEIILFRKYSDIL
;
A
#
# COMPACT_ATOMS: atom_id res chain seq x y z
N VAL A 1 3.66 -26.06 9.07
CA VAL A 1 3.04 -24.85 8.48
C VAL A 1 3.37 -23.68 9.40
N SER A 2 4.13 -22.69 8.95
CA SER A 2 4.34 -21.48 9.75
C SER A 2 3.12 -20.59 9.60
N ALA A 3 2.47 -20.29 10.72
CA ALA A 3 1.39 -19.34 10.83
C ALA A 3 1.79 -17.96 10.24
N CYS A 4 1.03 -17.43 9.27
CA CYS A 4 1.25 -16.11 8.68
C CYS A 4 0.16 -15.15 9.17
N TYR A 5 0.46 -14.44 10.27
CA TYR A 5 -0.48 -13.51 10.87
C TYR A 5 0.14 -12.14 11.14
N PHE A 6 -0.71 -11.13 11.24
CA PHE A 6 -0.37 -9.78 11.67
C PHE A 6 -0.61 -9.64 13.18
N PRO A 7 0.36 -9.09 13.93
CA PRO A 7 0.15 -8.73 15.33
C PRO A 7 -1.05 -7.78 15.49
N ILE A 8 -1.72 -7.82 16.64
CA ILE A 8 -2.95 -7.05 16.90
C ILE A 8 -2.73 -5.54 16.71
N GLU A 9 -1.52 -5.05 16.98
CA GLU A 9 -1.14 -3.65 16.83
C GLU A 9 -1.18 -3.19 15.37
N TYR A 10 -0.98 -4.10 14.42
CA TYR A 10 -1.06 -3.83 12.98
C TYR A 10 -2.48 -3.93 12.45
N GLN A 11 -3.39 -4.59 13.17
CA GLN A 11 -4.74 -4.84 12.69
C GLN A 11 -5.62 -3.58 12.78
N GLY A 12 -6.58 -3.47 11.86
CA GLY A 12 -7.55 -2.38 11.78
C GLY A 12 -7.69 -1.78 10.39
N THR A 13 -8.49 -0.72 10.31
CA THR A 13 -8.72 0.04 9.08
C THR A 13 -7.80 1.25 9.00
N PHE A 14 -7.26 1.49 7.82
CA PHE A 14 -6.32 2.57 7.54
C PHE A 14 -6.71 3.32 6.27
N LEU A 15 -6.26 4.56 6.17
CA LEU A 15 -6.38 5.42 5.01
C LEU A 15 -5.00 5.58 4.36
N ILE A 16 -4.96 5.46 3.04
CA ILE A 16 -3.83 5.90 2.22
C ILE A 16 -4.25 7.16 1.44
N GLN A 17 -3.33 8.12 1.36
CA GLN A 17 -3.52 9.34 0.58
C GLN A 17 -2.77 9.20 -0.75
N THR A 18 -3.47 9.41 -1.86
CA THR A 18 -2.86 9.48 -3.20
C THR A 18 -3.07 10.87 -3.78
N GLN A 19 -2.02 11.44 -4.38
CA GLN A 19 -2.09 12.71 -5.10
C GLN A 19 -2.11 12.43 -6.60
N GLY A 20 -3.17 12.84 -7.28
CA GLY A 20 -3.30 12.76 -8.73
C GLY A 20 -3.27 14.16 -9.36
N LEU A 21 -2.81 14.24 -10.61
CA LEU A 21 -3.02 15.41 -11.45
C LEU A 21 -4.43 15.30 -12.04
N VAL A 22 -5.29 16.31 -11.82
CA VAL A 22 -6.57 16.37 -12.52
C VAL A 22 -6.34 17.07 -13.86
N ALA A 23 -6.75 16.42 -14.95
CA ALA A 23 -6.80 17.08 -16.24
C ALA A 23 -7.78 18.26 -16.14
N PRO A 24 -7.47 19.43 -16.74
CA PRO A 24 -8.38 20.58 -16.70
C PRO A 24 -9.73 20.17 -17.29
N GLN A 25 -10.76 20.16 -16.45
CA GLN A 25 -12.14 19.97 -16.85
C GLN A 25 -12.55 21.23 -17.60
N ILE A 26 -12.73 21.15 -18.92
CA ILE A 26 -13.30 22.24 -19.72
C ILE A 26 -14.81 22.21 -19.48
N ASP A 27 -15.28 22.92 -18.46
CA ASP A 27 -16.69 23.27 -18.36
C ASP A 27 -16.99 24.36 -19.40
N HIS A 28 -17.94 24.11 -20.30
CA HIS A 28 -18.37 25.08 -21.32
C HIS A 28 -19.19 26.25 -20.74
N SER A 29 -19.30 26.37 -19.42
CA SER A 29 -19.94 27.50 -18.76
C SER A 29 -18.91 28.44 -18.13
N GLN A 30 -18.75 29.61 -18.76
CA GLN A 30 -18.27 30.88 -18.20
C GLN A 30 -16.75 31.17 -18.18
N SER A 31 -16.37 32.06 -19.09
CA SER A 31 -15.45 33.21 -18.96
C SER A 31 -14.15 33.07 -18.15
N ALA A 32 -13.05 33.03 -18.91
CA ALA A 32 -11.71 33.54 -18.63
C ALA A 32 -11.39 34.01 -17.19
N ILE A 33 -10.59 33.23 -16.45
CA ILE A 33 -9.61 33.68 -15.44
C ILE A 33 -8.57 32.54 -15.20
N ASN A 34 -7.28 32.88 -15.32
CA ASN A 34 -6.06 32.17 -14.85
C ASN A 34 -5.68 30.79 -15.43
N THR A 35 -4.90 30.80 -16.50
CA THR A 35 -4.14 29.64 -17.02
C THR A 35 -2.86 29.38 -16.22
N ASN A 36 -2.98 28.79 -15.03
CA ASN A 36 -1.87 28.11 -14.31
C ASN A 36 -2.37 27.27 -13.13
N ALA A 37 -3.49 26.57 -13.30
CA ALA A 37 -4.01 25.67 -12.27
C ALA A 37 -3.64 24.23 -12.62
N ASN A 38 -2.43 23.79 -12.23
CA ASN A 38 -2.20 22.37 -11.98
C ASN A 38 -3.04 21.99 -10.75
N GLN A 39 -4.34 21.77 -10.95
CA GLN A 39 -5.20 21.23 -9.90
C GLN A 39 -4.68 19.83 -9.59
N SER A 40 -4.29 19.63 -8.33
CA SER A 40 -4.01 18.30 -7.79
C SER A 40 -5.25 17.85 -7.02
N SER A 41 -5.73 16.64 -7.30
CA SER A 41 -6.78 16.02 -6.50
C SER A 41 -6.13 15.10 -5.49
N VAL A 42 -6.56 15.23 -4.23
CA VAL A 42 -6.21 14.30 -3.17
C VAL A 42 -7.33 13.29 -3.06
N THR A 43 -6.99 12.02 -3.25
CA THR A 43 -7.92 10.91 -3.02
C THR A 43 -7.47 10.10 -1.82
N TYR A 44 -8.44 9.59 -1.07
CA TYR A 44 -8.20 8.66 0.02
C TYR A 44 -8.78 7.31 -0.36
N SER A 45 -8.06 6.24 -0.05
CA SER A 45 -8.58 4.88 -0.15
C SER A 45 -8.33 4.13 1.14
N GLU A 46 -9.21 3.18 1.41
CA GLU A 46 -9.19 2.37 2.62
C GLU A 46 -8.42 1.08 2.39
N VAL A 47 -7.60 0.74 3.39
CA VAL A 47 -6.85 -0.50 3.47
C VAL A 47 -7.17 -1.12 4.82
N MET A 48 -7.51 -2.40 4.83
CA MET A 48 -7.84 -3.13 6.06
C MET A 48 -6.78 -4.18 6.31
N VAL A 49 -6.13 -4.11 7.47
CA VAL A 49 -5.20 -5.13 7.94
C VAL A 49 -5.97 -6.05 8.88
N GLU A 50 -6.22 -7.26 8.42
CA GLU A 50 -6.87 -8.34 9.16
C GLU A 50 -5.83 -9.21 9.86
N ALA A 51 -6.27 -10.26 10.55
CA ALA A 51 -5.36 -11.21 11.19
C ALA A 51 -4.42 -11.88 10.17
N ASP A 52 -4.89 -12.23 8.98
CA ASP A 52 -4.14 -12.96 7.95
C ASP A 52 -4.22 -12.32 6.56
N ALA A 53 -4.61 -11.05 6.43
CA ALA A 53 -4.71 -10.38 5.14
C ALA A 53 -4.47 -8.87 5.24
N ILE A 54 -4.11 -8.25 4.10
CA ILE A 54 -4.18 -6.81 3.90
C ILE A 54 -5.03 -6.57 2.67
N GLN A 55 -6.26 -6.10 2.86
CA GLN A 55 -7.20 -5.84 1.77
C GLN A 55 -6.99 -4.44 1.19
N PRO A 56 -7.03 -4.26 -0.16
CA PRO A 56 -7.35 -5.27 -1.18
C PRO A 56 -6.12 -6.01 -1.74
N TRP A 57 -4.96 -5.94 -1.08
CA TRP A 57 -3.68 -6.39 -1.65
C TRP A 57 -3.40 -7.90 -1.56
N GLY A 58 -4.12 -8.63 -0.71
CA GLY A 58 -4.09 -10.10 -0.65
C GLY A 58 -3.96 -10.66 0.76
N ARG A 59 -3.93 -12.00 0.85
CA ARG A 59 -3.75 -12.74 2.11
C ARG A 59 -2.28 -12.99 2.41
N CYS A 60 -1.93 -13.08 3.68
CA CYS A 60 -0.60 -13.40 4.18
C CYS A 60 -0.21 -14.82 3.74
N HIS A 61 0.73 -14.92 2.80
CA HIS A 61 1.28 -16.20 2.35
C HIS A 61 2.49 -16.60 3.19
N LYS A 62 3.39 -15.63 3.47
CA LYS A 62 4.58 -15.88 4.30
C LYS A 62 5.06 -14.63 5.02
N ARG A 63 5.46 -14.77 6.28
CA ARG A 63 6.05 -13.69 7.08
C ARG A 63 7.43 -14.07 7.61
N ARG A 64 8.37 -13.14 7.55
CA ARG A 64 9.74 -13.25 8.10
C ARG A 64 10.12 -11.92 8.72
N GLY A 65 9.95 -11.81 10.04
CA GLY A 65 10.13 -10.54 10.76
C GLY A 65 9.14 -9.48 10.24
N ASN A 66 9.69 -8.40 9.67
CA ASN A 66 8.92 -7.29 9.10
C ASN A 66 8.57 -7.49 7.61
N ASN A 67 9.18 -8.48 6.95
CA ASN A 67 8.86 -8.79 5.56
C ASN A 67 7.68 -9.77 5.48
N VAL A 68 6.68 -9.41 4.67
CA VAL A 68 5.47 -10.19 4.44
C VAL A 68 5.25 -10.34 2.94
N ILE A 69 5.07 -11.58 2.48
CA ILE A 69 4.61 -11.89 1.14
C ILE A 69 3.10 -12.04 1.22
N LEU A 70 2.39 -11.16 0.52
CA LEU A 70 0.96 -11.29 0.28
C LEU A 70 0.73 -12.07 -1.00
N LYS A 71 -0.34 -12.86 -1.01
CA LYS A 71 -0.85 -13.59 -2.17
C LYS A 71 -2.28 -13.12 -2.44
N ASP A 72 -2.47 -12.59 -3.63
CA ASP A 72 -3.79 -12.30 -4.16
C ASP A 72 -4.14 -13.36 -5.21
N SER A 73 -5.18 -14.14 -4.93
CA SER A 73 -5.72 -15.17 -5.82
C SER A 73 -7.07 -14.77 -6.43
N THR A 74 -7.49 -13.51 -6.28
CA THR A 74 -8.78 -13.03 -6.78
C THR A 74 -8.77 -12.63 -8.27
N GLY A 75 -7.57 -12.50 -8.87
CA GLY A 75 -7.41 -12.28 -10.31
C GLY A 75 -7.81 -13.49 -11.16
N ALA A 76 -7.97 -13.29 -12.47
CA ALA A 76 -8.46 -14.25 -13.47
C ALA A 76 -7.54 -15.49 -13.70
N GLY A 77 -7.26 -16.25 -12.65
CA GLY A 77 -6.58 -17.55 -12.69
C GLY A 77 -5.07 -17.53 -12.49
N GLN A 78 -4.47 -16.42 -12.05
CA GLN A 78 -3.03 -16.37 -11.72
C GLN A 78 -2.81 -15.79 -10.32
N ASP A 79 -2.06 -16.52 -9.51
CA ASP A 79 -1.65 -16.08 -8.19
C ASP A 79 -0.69 -14.90 -8.31
N CYS A 80 -0.99 -13.82 -7.60
CA CYS A 80 -0.15 -12.64 -7.55
C CYS A 80 0.54 -12.51 -6.19
N LEU A 81 1.83 -12.78 -6.16
CA LEU A 81 2.68 -12.66 -4.98
C LEU A 81 3.39 -11.32 -4.97
N ARG A 82 3.38 -10.63 -3.83
CA ARG A 82 4.08 -9.36 -3.62
C ARG A 82 4.72 -9.33 -2.25
N CYS A 83 5.97 -8.88 -2.17
CA CYS A 83 6.63 -8.68 -0.89
C CYS A 83 6.48 -7.23 -0.40
N PHE A 84 6.21 -7.10 0.89
CA PHE A 84 6.09 -5.86 1.61
C PHE A 84 7.01 -5.89 2.82
N HIS A 85 7.64 -4.76 3.14
CA HIS A 85 8.28 -4.54 4.41
C HIS A 85 7.41 -3.61 5.27
N LEU A 86 6.95 -4.09 6.42
CA LEU A 86 6.06 -3.36 7.32
C LEU A 86 6.84 -2.75 8.49
N SER A 87 6.65 -1.46 8.73
CA SER A 87 7.24 -0.74 9.86
C SER A 87 6.16 0.06 10.59
N MET A 88 5.90 -0.26 11.86
CA MET A 88 5.07 0.56 12.73
C MET A 88 5.86 1.82 13.11
N LYS A 89 5.43 2.99 12.67
CA LYS A 89 6.11 4.27 12.98
C LYS A 89 5.59 4.87 14.28
N THR A 90 4.27 4.81 14.47
CA THR A 90 3.57 5.11 15.72
C THR A 90 2.40 4.14 15.85
N SER A 91 1.66 4.13 16.96
CA SER A 91 0.46 3.27 17.13
C SER A 91 -0.61 3.45 16.03
N ASN A 92 -0.54 4.56 15.29
CA ASN A 92 -1.55 4.97 14.32
C ASN A 92 -1.00 5.11 12.90
N VAL A 93 0.29 4.87 12.70
CA VAL A 93 0.95 5.06 11.41
C VAL A 93 1.81 3.85 11.09
N ILE A 94 1.45 3.16 10.02
CA ILE A 94 2.25 2.06 9.46
C ILE A 94 2.84 2.55 8.14
N SER A 95 4.13 2.31 7.95
CA SER A 95 4.79 2.49 6.65
C SER A 95 5.03 1.11 6.02
N LEU A 96 4.64 0.98 4.75
CA LEU A 96 4.93 -0.18 3.92
C LEU A 96 5.88 0.20 2.81
N HIS A 97 6.90 -0.62 2.61
CA HIS A 97 7.77 -0.53 1.44
C HIS A 97 7.54 -1.73 0.53
N THR A 98 7.53 -1.51 -0.78
CA THR A 98 7.33 -2.56 -1.78
C THR A 98 7.96 -2.16 -3.14
N ASP A 99 8.20 -3.13 -4.02
CA ASP A 99 8.63 -2.86 -5.42
C ASP A 99 7.52 -2.19 -6.26
N GLY A 100 6.30 -2.14 -5.72
CA GLY A 100 5.13 -1.47 -6.29
C GLY A 100 3.90 -2.37 -6.30
N LEU A 101 2.72 -1.78 -6.12
CA LEU A 101 1.44 -2.54 -6.16
C LEU A 101 1.13 -3.08 -7.56
N GLU A 102 1.69 -2.46 -8.60
CA GLU A 102 1.56 -2.90 -9.99
C GLU A 102 2.42 -4.13 -10.33
N ARG A 103 3.47 -4.41 -9.53
CA ARG A 103 4.36 -5.55 -9.75
C ARG A 103 3.70 -6.82 -9.24
N CYS A 104 3.84 -7.91 -9.99
CA CYS A 104 3.20 -9.18 -9.68
C CYS A 104 4.16 -10.33 -10.01
N TYR A 105 4.34 -11.25 -9.06
CA TYR A 105 5.18 -12.44 -9.25
C TYR A 105 4.33 -13.70 -9.11
N THR A 106 4.65 -14.73 -9.89
CA THR A 106 3.92 -16.01 -9.90
C THR A 106 4.54 -17.07 -9.01
N ASN A 107 5.73 -16.81 -8.43
CA ASN A 107 6.42 -17.72 -7.53
C ASN A 107 7.01 -16.98 -6.32
N GLU A 108 7.14 -17.71 -5.20
CA GLU A 108 7.57 -17.16 -3.92
C GLU A 108 9.02 -16.66 -3.98
N GLU A 109 9.89 -17.38 -4.67
CA GLU A 109 11.32 -17.08 -4.78
C GLU A 109 11.57 -15.73 -5.44
N ALA A 110 10.85 -15.45 -6.54
CA ALA A 110 10.93 -14.17 -7.24
C ALA A 110 10.38 -13.02 -6.40
N ALA A 111 9.22 -13.20 -5.76
CA ALA A 111 8.66 -12.19 -4.84
C ALA A 111 9.61 -11.92 -3.66
N ARG A 112 10.26 -12.97 -3.15
CA ARG A 112 11.22 -12.86 -2.04
C ARG A 112 12.49 -12.11 -2.43
N ALA A 113 12.96 -12.29 -3.66
CA ALA A 113 14.15 -11.58 -4.17
C ALA A 113 13.93 -10.06 -4.29
N THR A 114 12.67 -9.61 -4.30
CA THR A 114 12.29 -8.20 -4.37
C THR A 114 11.77 -7.64 -3.04
N CYS A 115 11.90 -8.39 -1.94
CA CYS A 115 11.62 -7.85 -0.61
C CYS A 115 12.57 -6.69 -0.26
N PRO A 116 12.06 -5.55 0.23
CA PRO A 116 12.90 -4.52 0.81
C PRO A 116 13.68 -5.06 2.02
N LEU A 117 14.92 -4.60 2.17
CA LEU A 117 15.73 -4.84 3.36
C LEU A 117 15.80 -3.55 4.19
N ASP A 118 16.05 -3.66 5.49
CA ASP A 118 16.15 -2.48 6.38
C ASP A 118 17.16 -1.44 5.87
N LYS A 119 18.27 -1.91 5.29
CA LYS A 119 19.31 -1.06 4.71
C LYS A 119 18.85 -0.28 3.46
N ASP A 120 17.83 -0.77 2.76
CA ASP A 120 17.30 -0.17 1.54
C ASP A 120 16.22 0.89 1.86
N ILE A 121 15.71 0.88 3.10
CA ILE A 121 14.71 1.83 3.60
C ILE A 121 15.43 3.15 3.95
N GLY A 122 14.97 4.26 3.37
CA GLY A 122 15.56 5.59 3.58
C GLY A 122 16.75 5.94 2.68
N GLN A 123 17.14 5.07 1.74
CA GLN A 123 18.15 5.42 0.74
C GLN A 123 17.59 6.36 -0.33
N GLN A 124 18.41 7.30 -0.81
CA GLN A 124 18.04 8.29 -1.84
C GLN A 124 17.67 7.65 -3.20
N LYS A 125 18.12 6.43 -3.48
CA LYS A 125 17.71 5.68 -4.67
C LYS A 125 16.36 5.02 -4.38
N ARG A 126 15.27 5.62 -4.90
CA ARG A 126 13.89 5.14 -4.79
C ARG A 126 13.66 3.81 -5.52
N LYS A 127 14.32 2.73 -5.08
CA LYS A 127 14.07 1.38 -5.58
C LYS A 127 12.68 0.89 -5.15
N PHE A 128 12.31 1.19 -3.91
CA PHE A 128 11.03 0.77 -3.34
C PHE A 128 10.09 1.97 -3.17
N LYS A 129 8.82 1.75 -3.43
CA LYS A 129 7.75 2.71 -3.16
C LYS A 129 7.35 2.60 -1.69
N GLU A 130 7.22 3.74 -1.02
CA GLU A 130 6.66 3.83 0.33
C GLU A 130 5.16 4.14 0.25
N ILE A 131 4.36 3.42 1.04
CA ILE A 131 2.94 3.66 1.24
C ILE A 131 2.74 3.88 2.73
N ILE A 132 2.16 5.02 3.11
CA ILE A 132 1.88 5.36 4.50
C ILE A 132 0.39 5.11 4.76
N LEU A 133 0.11 4.30 5.77
CA LEU A 133 -1.21 3.95 6.27
C LEU A 133 -1.48 4.73 7.55
N PHE A 134 -2.52 5.57 7.53
CA PHE A 134 -3.00 6.29 8.71
C PHE A 134 -4.21 5.59 9.29
N ARG A 135 -4.17 5.22 10.57
CA ARG A 135 -5.26 4.50 11.24
C ARG A 135 -6.54 5.32 11.15
N LYS A 136 -7.59 4.70 10.61
CA LYS A 136 -8.93 5.27 10.58
C LYS A 136 -9.57 5.03 11.94
N TYR A 137 -9.85 6.10 12.66
CA TYR A 137 -10.72 6.04 13.81
C TYR A 137 -12.15 6.16 13.31
N SER A 138 -12.99 5.17 13.63
CA SER A 138 -14.43 5.39 13.63
C SER A 138 -14.72 6.22 14.87
N ASP A 139 -15.37 7.37 14.72
CA ASP A 139 -15.87 8.13 15.86
C ASP A 139 -16.71 7.18 16.72
N ILE A 140 -16.23 6.87 17.91
CA ILE A 140 -17.06 6.26 18.96
C ILE A 140 -17.92 7.43 19.44
N LEU A 141 -19.13 7.55 18.89
CA LEU A 141 -20.21 8.37 19.44
C LEU A 141 -20.75 7.75 20.73
#